data_AF-A0A3N5KSB9-F1
#
_entry.id   AF-A0A3N5KSB9-F1
#
_cell.length_a   1.000
_cell.length_b   1.000
_cell.length_c   1.000
_cell.angle_alpha   90.00
_cell.angle_beta   90.00
_cell.angle_gamma   90.00
#
_symmetry.space_group_name_H-M   'P 1'
#
loop_
_entity.id
_entity.type
_entity.pdbx_description
1 polymer ?
#
loop_
_entity_poly.entity_id
_entity_poly.type
_entity_poly.pdbx_seq_one_letter_code
_entity_poly.pdbx_strand_id
1 'polypeptide(L)' 'MDNSLDVLAIAAHPDDVEQTCGGTLIRMAEKGYRTGVLDLTAG' A
#
# COMPACT_ATOMS: atom_id res chain seq x y z
N MET A 1 -5.34 2.69 -20.72
CA MET A 1 -5.04 1.80 -19.59
C MET A 1 -5.58 2.47 -18.35
N ASP A 2 -6.47 1.82 -17.61
CA ASP A 2 -6.95 2.36 -16.35
C ASP A 2 -5.78 2.40 -15.36
N ASN A 3 -5.59 3.55 -14.70
CA ASN A 3 -4.48 3.79 -13.79
C ASN A 3 -4.91 3.87 -12.32
N SER A 4 -6.14 3.45 -12.03
CA SER A 4 -6.69 3.36 -10.69
C SER A 4 -5.94 2.32 -9.84
N LEU A 5 -5.87 2.58 -8.53
CA LEU A 5 -5.47 1.59 -7.53
C LEU A 5 -6.74 1.05 -6.90
N ASP A 6 -6.83 -0.27 -6.72
CA ASP A 6 -7.93 -0.90 -5.99
C ASP A 6 -7.75 -0.74 -4.48
N VAL A 7 -6.49 -0.68 -4.01
CA VAL A 7 -6.12 -0.54 -2.61
C VAL A 7 -4.96 0.45 -2.48
N LEU A 8 -5.14 1.47 -1.64
CA LEU A 8 -4.11 2.45 -1.28
C LEU A 8 -3.90 2.44 0.23
N ALA A 9 -2.70 2.10 0.68
CA ALA A 9 -2.28 2.31 2.07
C ALA A 9 -1.65 3.71 2.20
N ILE A 10 -2.05 4.44 3.25
CA ILE A 10 -1.54 5.78 3.54
C ILE A 10 -0.94 5.76 4.93
N ALA A 11 0.30 6.23 5.07
CA ALA A 11 0.98 6.27 6.35
C ALA A 11 1.80 7.54 6.54
N ALA A 12 2.22 7.80 7.77
CA ALA A 12 2.90 9.03 8.12
C ALA A 12 4.35 9.03 7.61
N HIS A 13 5.09 7.95 7.89
CA HIS A 13 6.51 7.81 7.55
C HIS A 13 6.74 6.54 6.73
N PRO A 14 7.90 6.43 6.05
CA PRO A 14 8.36 5.16 5.51
C PRO A 14 8.39 4.08 6.60
N ASP A 15 8.14 2.83 6.23
CA ASP A 15 8.09 1.63 7.10
C ASP A 15 6.82 1.46 7.95
N ASP A 16 5.96 2.47 8.10
CA ASP A 16 4.70 2.36 8.86
C ASP A 16 3.77 1.32 8.21
N VAL A 17 3.70 1.30 6.87
CA VAL A 17 2.86 0.35 6.12
C VAL A 17 3.37 -1.08 6.29
N GLU A 18 4.68 -1.29 6.17
CA GLU A 18 5.34 -2.59 6.29
C GLU A 18 5.08 -3.20 7.67
N GLN A 19 5.15 -2.38 8.71
CA GLN A 19 4.93 -2.81 10.11
C GLN A 19 3.46 -3.09 10.43
N THR A 20 2.52 -2.36 9.83
CA THR A 20 1.09 -2.43 10.22
C THR A 20 0.22 -3.24 9.28
N CYS A 21 0.45 -3.18 7.97
CA CYS A 21 -0.45 -3.78 6.97
C CYS A 21 0.26 -4.35 5.74
N GLY A 22 1.59 -4.50 5.76
CA GLY A 22 2.35 -5.08 4.64
C GLY A 22 1.84 -6.47 4.22
N GLY A 23 1.52 -7.34 5.19
CA GLY A 23 0.92 -8.64 4.93
C GLY A 23 -0.45 -8.56 4.25
N THR A 24 -1.25 -7.55 4.57
CA THR A 24 -2.54 -7.30 3.92
C THR A 24 -2.35 -6.87 2.47
N LEU A 25 -1.41 -5.96 2.19
CA LEU A 25 -1.11 -5.54 0.82
C LEU A 25 -0.62 -6.68 -0.06
N ILE A 26 0.26 -7.54 0.48
CA ILE A 26 0.70 -8.77 -0.20
C ILE A 26 -0.51 -9.64 -0.54
N ARG A 27 -1.40 -9.88 0.42
CA ARG A 27 -2.59 -10.72 0.21
C ARG A 27 -3.57 -10.15 -0.81
N MET A 28 -3.65 -8.82 -0.93
CA MET A 28 -4.48 -8.18 -1.95
C MET A 28 -3.84 -8.28 -3.34
N ALA A 29 -2.53 -8.08 -3.44
CA ALA A 29 -1.79 -8.29 -4.68
C ALA A 29 -1.92 -9.74 -5.19
N GLU A 30 -1.82 -10.74 -4.29
CA GLU A 30 -2.04 -12.16 -4.61
C GLU A 30 -3.44 -12.44 -5.17
N LYS A 31 -4.45 -11.66 -4.77
CA LYS A 31 -5.82 -11.74 -5.27
C LYS A 31 -6.03 -11.00 -6.60
N GLY A 32 -5.00 -10.37 -7.14
CA GLY A 32 -5.04 -9.61 -8.39
C GLY A 32 -5.43 -8.15 -8.26
N TYR A 33 -5.55 -7.61 -7.04
CA TYR A 33 -5.78 -6.19 -6.83
C TYR A 33 -4.52 -5.38 -7.08
N ARG A 34 -4.67 -4.22 -7.72
CA ARG A 34 -3.59 -3.25 -7.87
C ARG A 34 -3.45 -2.44 -6.59
N THR A 35 -2.34 -2.63 -5.89
CA THR A 35 -2.05 -1.99 -4.61
C THR A 35 -1.07 -0.82 -4.77
N GLY A 36 -1.09 0.13 -3.84
CA GLY A 36 -0.09 1.19 -3.74
C GLY A 36 0.07 1.71 -2.31
N VAL A 37 1.17 2.44 -2.09
CA VAL A 37 1.53 3.06 -0.81
C VAL A 37 1.76 4.55 -1.03
N LEU A 38 1.29 5.38 -0.09
CA LEU A 38 1.55 6.81 -0.03
C LEU A 38 2.08 7.16 1.37
N ASP A 39 3.37 7.52 1.41
CA ASP A 39 4.00 8.09 2.60
C ASP A 39 3.83 9.61 2.60
N LEU A 40 3.39 10.17 3.72
CA LEU A 40 3.15 11.62 3.84
C LEU A 40 4.44 12.39 4.13
N THR A 41 5.45 11.74 4.69
CA THR A 41 6.78 12.31 4.96
C THR A 41 7.86 11.33 4.49
N ALA A 42 9.12 11.78 4.47
CA ALA A 42 10.27 10.93 4.17
C ALA A 42 10.96 10.40 5.44
N GLY A 43 10.31 10.53 6.61
CA GLY A 43 10.93 10.44 7.93
C GLY A 43 11.08 11.81 8.56
#